data_AF-A0A368ATS0-F1
#
_entry.id   AF-A0A368ATS0-F1
#
_cell.length_a   1.000
_cell.length_b   1.000
_cell.length_c   1.000
_cell.angle_alpha   90.00
_cell.angle_beta   90.00
_cell.angle_gamma   90.00
#
_symmetry.space_group_name_H-M   'P 1'
#
loop_
_entity.id
_entity.type
_entity.pdbx_description
1 polymer ?
#
loop_
_entity_poly.entity_id
_entity_poly.type
_entity_poly.pdbx_seq_one_letter_code
_entity_poly.pdbx_strand_id
1 'polypeptide(L)' 'MNEQAISLLQQILDQQKKQTSLLEQIATQNLALIEALADEGGVDPDAPPQTYLSGAPCR' A
#
# COMPACT_ATOMS: atom_id res chain seq x y z
N MET A 1 11.21 31.97 -24.91
CA MET A 1 11.82 30.65 -24.62
C MET A 1 11.81 30.32 -23.12
N ASN A 2 12.10 31.28 -22.22
CA ASN A 2 12.13 31.00 -20.77
C ASN A 2 10.74 30.75 -20.14
N GLU A 3 9.70 31.48 -20.59
CA GLU A 3 8.34 31.35 -20.06
C GLU A 3 7.69 29.98 -20.34
N GLN A 4 7.96 29.40 -21.52
CA GLN A 4 7.48 28.06 -21.87
C GLN A 4 8.14 26.99 -20.99
N ALA A 5 9.44 27.14 -20.71
CA ALA A 5 10.16 26.24 -19.81
C ALA A 5 9.62 26.35 -18.37
N ILE A 6 9.35 27.56 -17.89
CA ILE A 6 8.75 27.78 -16.57
C ILE A 6 7.36 27.15 -16.48
N SER A 7 6.52 27.33 -17.50
CA SER A 7 5.18 26.72 -17.55
C SER A 7 5.24 25.19 -17.55
N LEU A 8 6.16 24.60 -18.31
CA LEU A 8 6.35 23.15 -18.33
C LEU A 8 6.81 22.62 -16.96
N LEU A 9 7.76 23.31 -16.31
CA LEU A 9 8.24 22.94 -14.98
C LEU A 9 7.13 23.02 -13.92
N GLN A 10 6.25 24.03 -14.01
CA GLN A 10 5.07 24.13 -13.14
C GLN A 10 4.12 22.95 -13.34
N GLN A 11 3.83 22.58 -14.60
CA GLN A 11 2.97 21.42 -14.89
C GLN A 11 3.56 20.11 -14.36
N ILE A 12 4.87 19.92 -14.50
CA ILE A 12 5.58 18.75 -13.95
C ILE A 12 5.49 18.74 -12.43
N LEU A 13 5.73 19.89 -11.77
CA LEU A 13 5.65 19.99 -10.32
C LEU A 13 4.24 19.67 -9.81
N ASP A 14 3.21 20.18 -10.48
CA ASP A 14 1.82 19.89 -10.11
C ASP A 14 1.48 18.40 -10.28
N GLN A 15 1.98 17.78 -11.34
CA GLN A 15 1.81 16.35 -11.55
C GLN A 15 2.58 15.52 -10.51
N GLN A 16 3.78 15.93 -10.12
CA GLN A 16 4.56 15.29 -9.06
C GLN A 16 3.82 15.38 -7.71
N LYS A 17 3.29 16.55 -7.35
CA LYS A 17 2.48 16.72 -6.13
C LYS A 17 1.26 15.81 -6.11
N LYS A 18 0.54 15.71 -7.24
CA LYS A 18 -0.60 14.78 -7.38
C LYS A 18 -0.17 13.33 -7.20
N GLN A 19 0.94 12.93 -7.81
CA GLN A 19 1.48 11.57 -7.69
C GLN A 19 1.89 11.26 -6.23
N THR A 20 2.58 12.17 -5.55
CA THR A 20 2.95 12.01 -4.14
C THR A 20 1.71 11.86 -3.26
N SER A 21 0.69 12.72 -3.45
CA SER A 21 -0.56 12.63 -2.68
C SER A 21 -1.29 11.30 -2.92
N LEU A 22 -1.28 10.78 -4.14
CA LEU A 22 -1.87 9.48 -4.45
C LEU A 22 -1.11 8.34 -3.74
N LEU A 23 0.22 8.40 -3.68
CA LEU A 23 1.03 7.40 -2.96
C LEU A 23 0.73 7.41 -1.46
N GLU A 24 0.57 8.58 -0.85
CA GLU A 24 0.18 8.71 0.56
C GLU A 24 -1.20 8.06 0.80
N GLN A 25 -2.18 8.34 -0.06
CA GLN A 25 -3.51 7.72 0.04
C GLN A 25 -3.49 6.20 -0.11
N ILE A 26 -2.64 5.67 -1.01
CA ILE A 26 -2.45 4.23 -1.17
C ILE A 26 -1.84 3.63 0.11
N ALA A 27 -0.84 4.27 0.70
CA ALA A 27 -0.24 3.81 1.95
C ALA A 27 -1.26 3.76 3.09
N THR A 28 -2.11 4.78 3.22
CA THR A 28 -3.21 4.80 4.20
C THR A 28 -4.21 3.67 3.95
N GLN A 29 -4.62 3.44 2.70
CA GLN A 29 -5.55 2.35 2.36
C GLN A 29 -4.95 0.97 2.64
N ASN A 30 -3.67 0.78 2.30
CA ASN A 30 -2.97 -0.48 2.57
C ASN A 30 -2.88 -0.75 4.07
N LEU A 31 -2.65 0.27 4.90
CA LEU A 31 -2.65 0.12 6.35
C LEU A 31 -4.03 -0.33 6.86
N ALA A 32 -5.10 0.35 6.43
CA ALA A 32 -6.46 -0.02 6.81
C ALA A 32 -6.84 -1.44 6.35
N LEU A 33 -6.38 -1.86 5.17
CA LEU A 33 -6.57 -3.22 4.68
C LEU A 33 -5.83 -4.26 5.54
N ILE A 34 -4.59 -3.98 5.93
CA ILE A 34 -3.82 -4.86 6.84
C ILE A 34 -4.53 -5.00 8.18
N GLU A 35 -5.01 -3.89 8.75
CA GLU A 35 -5.78 -3.89 10.00
C GLU A 35 -7.06 -4.72 9.88
N ALA A 36 -7.84 -4.53 8.81
CA ALA A 36 -9.04 -5.32 8.57
C ALA A 36 -8.76 -6.83 8.43
N LEU A 37 -7.69 -7.20 7.71
CA LEU A 37 -7.27 -8.60 7.56
C LEU A 37 -6.76 -9.21 8.87
N ALA A 38 -6.13 -8.40 9.74
CA ALA A 38 -5.70 -8.84 11.06
C ALA A 38 -6.90 -9.04 12.00
N ASP A 39 -7.90 -8.15 11.94
CA ASP A 39 -9.12 -8.23 12.74
C ASP A 39 -10.01 -9.43 12.34
N GLU A 40 -10.04 -9.81 11.06
CA GLU A 40 -10.72 -11.02 10.59
C GLU A 40 -10.04 -12.33 11.04
N GLY A 41 -8.80 -12.26 11.54
CA GLY A 41 -7.96 -13.39 11.91
C GLY A 41 -7.80 -13.58 13.40
N GLY A 42 -8.87 -13.95 14.10
CA GLY A 42 -8.80 -14.54 15.45
C GLY A 42 -8.18 -15.94 15.42
N VAL A 43 -6.96 -16.09 14.91
CA VAL A 43 -6.20 -17.34 15.00
C VAL A 43 -5.60 -17.37 16.39
N ASP A 44 -6.04 -18.33 17.20
CA ASP A 44 -5.42 -18.64 18.48
C ASP A 44 -3.90 -18.78 18.26
N PRO A 45 -3.05 -17.95 18.88
CA PRO A 45 -1.61 -17.99 18.68
C PRO A 45 -0.99 -19.32 19.14
N ASP A 46 -1.71 -20.08 19.98
CA ASP A 46 -1.31 -21.41 20.44
C ASP A 46 -1.89 -22.55 19.56
N ALA A 47 -2.71 -22.23 18.55
CA ALA A 47 -3.23 -23.24 17.63
C ALA A 47 -2.08 -23.87 16.80
N PRO A 48 -2.06 -25.21 16.65
CA PRO A 48 -1.06 -25.86 15.84
C PRO A 48 -1.20 -25.44 14.36
N PRO A 49 -0.10 -25.15 13.65
CA PRO A 49 -0.16 -24.75 12.25
C PRO A 49 -0.70 -25.89 11.39
N GLN A 50 -1.73 -25.61 10.59
CA GLN A 50 -2.38 -26.62 9.75
C GLN A 50 -1.72 -26.79 8.38
N THR A 51 -1.02 -25.77 7.89
CA THR A 51 -0.38 -25.75 6.58
C THR A 51 0.99 -25.09 6.64
N TYR A 52 1.92 -25.57 5.82
CA TYR A 52 3.16 -24.87 5.51
C TYR A 52 2.89 -23.57 4.73
N LEU A 53 3.89 -22.70 4.62
CA LEU A 53 3.83 -21.48 3.79
C LEU A 53 3.54 -21.78 2.31
N SER A 54 3.83 -22.99 1.83
CA SER A 54 3.49 -23.45 0.48
C SER A 54 2.01 -23.84 0.31
N GLY A 55 1.22 -23.84 1.40
CA GLY A 55 -0.16 -24.33 1.44
C GLY A 55 -0.31 -25.85 1.58
N ALA A 56 0.80 -26.62 1.61
CA ALA A 56 0.74 -28.05 1.88
C ALA A 56 0.33 -28.32 3.34
N PRO A 57 -0.44 -29.38 3.64
CA PRO A 57 -0.87 -29.69 5.01
C PRO A 57 0.32 -30.09 5.89
N CYS A 58 0.31 -29.65 7.15
CA CYS A 58 1.16 -30.18 8.21
C CYS A 58 0.67 -31.60 8.55
N ARG A 59 1.58 -32.58 8.59
CA ARG A 59 1.26 -33.98 8.98
C ARG A 59 1.45 -34.20 10.47
#